data_AF-A0A2M7RXW5-F1
#
_entry.id   AF-A0A2M7RXW5-F1
#
_cell.length_a   1.000
_cell.length_b   1.000
_cell.length_c   1.000
_cell.angle_alpha   90.00
_cell.angle_beta   90.00
_cell.angle_gamma   90.00
#
_symmetry.space_group_name_H-M   'P 1'
#
loop_
_entity.id
_entity.type
_entity.pdbx_description
1 polymer ?
#
loop_
_entity_poly.entity_id
_entity_poly.type
_entity_poly.pdbx_seq_one_letter_code
_entity_poly.pdbx_strand_id
1 'polypeptide(L)'
;DIIDLATSPTTIIYPKGKNLAKNVLADDGSIAIRMIKNDFCSQMLQKFRKPIVSTSANISEAPTPLSFSSIPTAFKNSVDYVVNPQFDKGTHKPSALLKIGMGGEIEVIRK
;
A
#
# COMPACT_ATOMS: atom_id res chain seq x y z
N ASP A 1 -3.93 -11.27 -16.71
CA ASP A 1 -2.99 -10.14 -16.62
C ASP A 1 -1.78 -10.44 -15.74
N ILE A 2 -0.68 -9.68 -15.86
CA ILE A 2 0.53 -9.81 -15.01
C ILE A 2 0.19 -9.73 -13.51
N ILE A 3 -0.87 -8.99 -13.19
CA ILE A 3 -1.44 -8.85 -11.86
C ILE A 3 -2.01 -10.19 -11.35
N ASP A 4 -2.69 -10.95 -12.22
CA ASP A 4 -3.29 -12.24 -11.86
C ASP A 4 -2.24 -13.34 -11.65
N LEU A 5 -1.08 -13.20 -12.32
CA LEU A 5 0.05 -14.12 -12.22
C LEU A 5 0.93 -13.85 -11.01
N ALA A 6 0.82 -12.68 -10.38
CA ALA A 6 1.60 -12.35 -9.19
C ALA A 6 1.23 -13.33 -8.07
N THR A 7 2.21 -13.96 -7.42
CA THR A 7 2.00 -14.89 -6.30
C THR A 7 2.12 -14.20 -4.94
N SER A 8 2.84 -13.09 -4.86
CA SER A 8 2.98 -12.23 -3.66
C SER A 8 2.11 -10.96 -3.76
N PRO A 9 1.95 -10.18 -2.67
CA PRO A 9 1.47 -8.81 -2.78
C PRO A 9 2.39 -8.01 -3.72
N THR A 10 1.80 -7.27 -4.65
CA THR A 10 2.55 -6.52 -5.68
C THR A 10 2.12 -5.06 -5.67
N THR A 11 3.09 -4.18 -5.66
CA THR A 11 2.91 -2.74 -5.85
C THR A 11 3.44 -2.37 -7.22
N ILE A 12 2.65 -1.65 -8.01
CA ILE A 12 2.99 -1.22 -9.36
C ILE A 12 3.07 0.30 -9.38
N ILE A 13 4.19 0.83 -9.86
CA ILE A 13 4.38 2.24 -10.13
C ILE A 13 3.88 2.54 -11.54
N TYR A 14 2.84 3.36 -11.62
CA TYR A 14 2.26 3.84 -12.86
C TYR A 14 2.72 5.28 -13.13
N PRO A 15 3.16 5.61 -14.35
CA PRO A 15 3.49 6.97 -14.74
C PRO A 15 2.20 7.77 -14.97
N LYS A 16 2.27 9.09 -14.73
CA LYS A 16 1.20 10.04 -15.05
C LYS A 16 -0.15 9.66 -14.43
N GLY A 17 -0.20 9.53 -13.10
CA GLY A 17 -1.44 9.24 -12.39
C GLY A 17 -2.57 10.23 -12.73
N LYS A 18 -3.79 9.72 -12.91
CA LYS A 18 -4.96 10.52 -13.31
C LYS A 18 -6.10 10.32 -12.31
N ASN A 19 -6.95 11.34 -12.16
CA ASN A 19 -8.12 11.33 -11.27
C ASN A 19 -7.77 11.04 -9.79
N LEU A 20 -6.57 11.43 -9.37
CA LEU A 20 -6.09 11.31 -8.00
C LEU A 20 -5.83 12.70 -7.42
N ALA A 21 -5.85 12.79 -6.09
CA ALA A 21 -5.45 14.01 -5.42
C ALA A 21 -3.99 14.34 -5.72
N LYS A 22 -3.67 15.62 -5.99
CA LYS A 22 -2.32 16.01 -6.44
C LYS A 22 -1.22 15.62 -5.45
N ASN A 23 -1.52 15.67 -4.16
CA ASN A 23 -0.60 15.36 -3.07
C ASN A 23 -0.27 13.86 -2.92
N VAL A 24 -0.92 12.96 -3.67
CA VAL A 24 -0.56 11.55 -3.68
C VAL A 24 0.39 11.19 -4.82
N LEU A 25 0.56 12.08 -5.79
CA LEU A 25 1.49 11.89 -6.89
C LEU A 25 2.90 12.29 -6.43
N ALA A 26 3.91 11.56 -6.91
CA ALA A 26 5.29 11.98 -6.79
C ALA A 26 5.58 13.21 -7.66
N ASP A 27 6.73 13.86 -7.47
CA ASP A 27 7.14 15.04 -8.23
C ASP A 27 7.21 14.78 -9.75
N ASP A 28 7.51 13.54 -10.15
CA ASP A 28 7.51 13.10 -11.55
C ASP A 28 6.11 12.72 -12.09
N GLY A 29 5.06 12.90 -11.28
CA GLY A 29 3.67 12.58 -11.60
C GLY A 29 3.33 11.09 -11.53
N SER A 30 4.24 10.24 -11.05
CA SER A 30 3.97 8.81 -10.87
C SER A 30 3.15 8.51 -9.60
N ILE A 31 2.57 7.30 -9.56
CA ILE A 31 1.83 6.79 -8.39
C ILE A 31 2.10 5.29 -8.21
N ALA A 32 2.34 4.88 -6.96
CA ALA A 32 2.42 3.47 -6.60
C ALA A 32 1.06 2.95 -6.14
N ILE A 33 0.56 1.90 -6.79
CA ILE A 33 -0.71 1.25 -6.45
C ILE A 33 -0.44 -0.19 -6.01
N ARG A 34 -0.86 -0.53 -4.79
CA ARG A 34 -0.76 -1.88 -4.25
C ARG A 34 -1.98 -2.69 -4.64
N MET A 35 -1.75 -3.82 -5.30
CA MET A 35 -2.78 -4.81 -5.58
C MET A 35 -2.97 -5.67 -4.34
N ILE A 36 -4.16 -5.55 -3.74
CA ILE A 36 -4.54 -6.31 -2.54
C ILE A 36 -5.26 -7.57 -2.99
N LYS A 37 -4.85 -8.72 -2.46
CA LYS A 37 -5.48 -10.02 -2.71
C LYS A 37 -6.60 -10.26 -1.69
N ASN A 38 -7.38 -11.32 -1.89
CA ASN A 38 -8.65 -11.63 -1.20
C ASN A 38 -8.53 -11.74 0.35
N ASP A 39 -8.34 -10.61 1.03
CA ASP A 39 -8.14 -10.46 2.47
C ASP A 39 -9.11 -9.43 3.07
N PHE A 40 -8.95 -9.13 4.36
CA PHE A 40 -9.77 -8.15 5.06
C PHE A 40 -9.77 -6.77 4.37
N CYS A 41 -8.60 -6.29 3.95
CA CYS A 41 -8.48 -5.00 3.28
C CYS A 41 -9.21 -4.99 1.93
N SER A 42 -9.15 -6.09 1.18
CA SER A 42 -9.92 -6.25 -0.06
C SER A 42 -11.43 -6.15 0.18
N GLN A 43 -11.96 -6.89 1.17
CA GLN A 43 -13.39 -6.83 1.51
C GLN A 43 -13.82 -5.44 2.00
N MET A 44 -12.98 -4.80 2.82
CA MET A 44 -13.22 -3.43 3.30
C MET A 44 -13.27 -2.45 2.14
N LEU A 45 -12.32 -2.50 1.21
CA LEU A 45 -12.27 -1.63 0.03
C LEU A 45 -13.47 -1.85 -0.90
N GLN A 46 -13.91 -3.10 -1.09
CA GLN A 46 -15.12 -3.40 -1.88
C GLN A 46 -16.36 -2.73 -1.29
N LYS A 47 -16.50 -2.71 0.04
CA LYS A 47 -17.60 -2.01 0.72
C LYS A 47 -17.43 -0.49 0.70
N PHE A 48 -16.19 -0.01 0.85
CA PHE A 48 -15.87 1.42 0.83
C PHE A 48 -16.01 2.06 -0.56
N ARG A 49 -15.89 1.25 -1.62
CA ARG A 49 -16.01 1.64 -3.04
C ARG A 49 -15.07 2.76 -3.50
N LYS A 50 -13.96 2.95 -2.78
CA LYS A 50 -12.92 3.94 -3.09
C LYS A 50 -11.54 3.38 -2.73
N PRO A 51 -10.46 3.76 -3.42
CA PRO A 51 -9.11 3.44 -3.00
C PRO A 51 -8.77 4.16 -1.69
N ILE A 52 -7.80 3.60 -0.95
CA ILE A 52 -7.26 4.20 0.27
C ILE A 52 -5.79 4.51 0.04
N VAL A 53 -5.41 5.74 0.37
CA VAL A 53 -4.00 6.13 0.46
C VAL A 53 -3.45 5.53 1.75
N SER A 54 -2.36 4.77 1.64
CA SER A 54 -1.73 4.10 2.78
C SER A 54 -0.29 4.56 2.92
N THR A 55 0.00 5.16 4.07
CA THR A 55 1.37 5.42 4.55
C THR A 55 1.68 4.47 5.69
N SER A 56 2.96 4.35 6.03
CA SER A 56 3.37 3.57 7.20
C SER A 56 2.80 4.17 8.49
N ALA A 57 2.31 3.32 9.40
CA ALA A 57 1.64 3.72 10.63
C ALA A 57 2.64 4.10 11.75
N ASN A 58 3.52 5.06 11.47
CA ASN A 58 4.55 5.54 12.39
C ASN A 58 4.58 7.05 12.45
N ILE A 59 5.14 7.56 13.54
CA ILE A 59 5.58 8.94 13.64
C ILE A 59 6.72 9.15 12.64
N SER A 60 6.78 10.32 11.98
CA SER A 60 7.87 10.67 11.05
C SER A 60 9.23 10.35 11.68
N GLU A 61 10.14 9.80 10.87
CA GLU A 61 11.50 9.37 11.26
C GLU A 61 11.57 8.13 12.19
N ALA A 62 10.46 7.71 12.80
CA ALA A 62 10.45 6.48 13.57
C ALA A 62 10.46 5.23 12.64
N PRO A 63 10.99 4.08 13.11
CA PRO A 63 10.93 2.83 12.37
C PRO A 63 9.49 2.43 12.01
N THR A 64 9.30 1.86 10.82
CA THR A 64 8.00 1.28 10.44
C THR A 64 7.67 0.09 11.34
N PRO A 65 6.50 0.08 12.00
CA PRO A 65 6.07 -1.05 12.81
C PRO A 65 5.82 -2.28 11.93
N LEU A 66 6.28 -3.44 12.39
CA LEU A 66 6.12 -4.72 11.69
C LEU A 66 4.82 -5.43 12.08
N SER A 67 4.15 -4.96 13.12
CA SER A 67 2.92 -5.53 13.68
C SER A 67 2.13 -4.45 14.42
N PHE A 68 0.86 -4.69 14.66
CA PHE A 68 -0.01 -3.84 15.47
C PHE A 68 0.54 -3.66 16.89
N SER A 69 1.14 -4.70 17.47
CA SER A 69 1.74 -4.65 18.81
C SER A 69 2.93 -3.69 18.87
N SER A 70 3.67 -3.51 17.79
CA SER A 70 4.83 -2.60 17.72
C SER A 70 4.45 -1.14 17.43
N ILE A 71 3.19 -0.84 17.10
CA ILE A 71 2.72 0.54 16.92
C ILE A 71 2.67 1.25 18.30
N PRO A 72 3.31 2.43 18.45
CA PRO A 72 3.28 3.19 19.70
C PRO A 72 1.86 3.54 20.15
N THR A 73 1.58 3.43 21.45
CA THR A 73 0.26 3.77 22.01
C THR A 73 -0.15 5.21 21.71
N ALA A 74 0.80 6.15 21.72
CA ALA A 74 0.53 7.54 21.36
C ALA A 74 -0.07 7.68 19.94
N PHE A 75 0.41 6.88 18.98
CA PHE A 75 -0.11 6.87 17.62
C PHE A 75 -1.50 6.19 17.55
N LYS A 76 -1.70 5.10 18.30
CA LYS A 76 -3.02 4.44 18.40
C LYS A 76 -4.09 5.39 18.95
N ASN A 77 -3.72 6.27 19.87
CA ASN A 77 -4.61 7.24 20.48
C ASN A 77 -4.83 8.49 19.62
N SER A 78 -4.04 8.70 18.57
CA SER A 78 -4.13 9.89 17.71
C SER A 78 -4.96 9.68 16.44
N VAL A 79 -5.57 8.50 16.26
CA VAL A 79 -6.37 8.15 15.08
C VAL A 79 -7.84 7.99 15.47
N ASP A 80 -8.73 8.33 14.53
CA ASP A 80 -10.18 8.23 14.77
C ASP A 80 -10.68 6.78 14.89
N TYR A 81 -9.96 5.84 14.27
CA TYR A 81 -10.37 4.45 14.22
C TYR A 81 -9.20 3.50 14.12
N VAL A 82 -9.30 2.39 14.87
CA VAL A 82 -8.36 1.28 14.85
C VAL A 82 -9.14 0.01 14.50
N VAL A 83 -8.75 -0.64 13.39
CA VAL A 83 -9.28 -1.96 12.99
C VAL A 83 -8.90 -3.01 14.04
N ASN A 84 -9.77 -4.01 14.24
CA ASN A 84 -9.53 -5.11 15.17
C ASN A 84 -8.15 -5.78 14.90
N PRO A 85 -7.24 -5.82 15.89
CA PRO A 85 -5.90 -6.38 15.74
C PRO A 85 -5.84 -7.84 15.28
N GLN A 86 -6.91 -8.62 15.40
CA GLN A 86 -6.97 -10.01 14.91
C GLN A 86 -6.70 -10.13 13.39
N PHE A 87 -6.91 -9.05 12.63
CA PHE A 87 -6.65 -9.01 11.19
C PHE A 87 -5.19 -8.68 10.87
N ASP A 88 -4.38 -8.31 11.86
CA ASP A 88 -2.95 -8.12 11.68
C ASP A 88 -2.28 -9.48 11.47
N LYS A 89 -1.64 -9.62 10.32
CA LYS A 89 -0.88 -10.82 9.95
C LYS A 89 0.64 -10.64 10.17
N GLY A 90 1.05 -9.49 10.70
CA GLY A 90 2.45 -9.09 10.73
C GLY A 90 3.02 -8.81 9.34
N THR A 91 4.18 -8.15 9.30
CA THR A 91 4.92 -7.87 8.07
C THR A 91 6.17 -8.74 8.03
N HIS A 92 6.18 -9.72 7.14
CA HIS A 92 7.32 -10.65 7.02
C HIS A 92 8.10 -10.49 5.70
N LYS A 93 7.56 -9.78 4.71
CA LYS A 93 8.27 -9.44 3.48
C LYS A 93 7.65 -8.21 2.81
N PRO A 94 8.46 -7.25 2.33
CA PRO A 94 7.96 -6.17 1.49
C PRO A 94 7.29 -6.72 0.21
N SER A 95 6.30 -6.00 -0.32
CA SER A 95 5.67 -6.39 -1.60
C SER A 95 6.70 -6.35 -2.73
N ALA A 96 6.49 -7.17 -3.76
CA ALA A 96 7.15 -6.95 -5.04
C ALA A 96 6.85 -5.50 -5.51
N LEU A 97 7.82 -4.85 -6.13
CA LEU A 97 7.70 -3.50 -6.65
C LEU A 97 8.07 -3.52 -8.13
N LEU A 98 7.09 -3.23 -8.96
CA LEU A 98 7.22 -3.18 -10.41
C LEU A 98 6.99 -1.75 -10.87
N LYS A 99 7.64 -1.33 -11.95
CA LYS A 99 7.36 -0.06 -12.64
C LYS A 99 7.01 -0.34 -14.08
N ILE A 100 5.95 0.31 -14.55
CA ILE A 100 5.50 0.20 -15.94
C ILE A 100 5.93 1.47 -16.69
N GLY A 101 6.62 1.30 -17.80
CA GLY A 101 7.00 2.37 -18.72
C GLY A 101 5.84 2.78 -19.64
N MET A 102 5.98 3.96 -20.26
CA MET A 102 4.97 4.46 -21.21
C MET A 102 4.86 3.61 -22.48
N GLY A 103 5.89 2.82 -22.82
CA GLY A 103 5.92 1.91 -23.97
C GLY A 103 5.54 0.46 -23.63
N GLY A 104 5.10 0.20 -22.40
CA GLY A 104 4.79 -1.16 -21.93
C GLY A 104 5.98 -1.92 -21.35
N GLU A 105 7.12 -1.25 -21.17
CA GLU A 105 8.28 -1.83 -20.50
C GLU A 105 7.97 -2.12 -19.03
N ILE A 106 8.52 -3.21 -18.50
CA ILE A 106 8.35 -3.59 -17.10
C ILE A 106 9.71 -3.67 -16.44
N GLU A 107 9.90 -2.86 -15.42
CA GLU A 107 11.09 -2.84 -14.58
C GLU A 107 10.75 -3.47 -13.22
N VAL A 108 11.52 -4.47 -12.81
CA VAL A 108 11.40 -5.10 -11.49
C VAL A 108 12.34 -4.37 -10.53
N ILE A 109 11.79 -3.51 -9.69
CA ILE A 109 12.55 -2.75 -8.69
C ILE A 109 12.84 -3.62 -7.46
N ARG A 110 11.86 -4.45 -7.05
CA ARG A 110 11.99 -5.37 -5.91
C ARG A 110 11.17 -6.64 -6.14
N LYS A 111 11.73 -7.80 -5.76
CA LYS A 111 11.03 -9.09 -5.73
C LYS A 111 10.36 -9.36 -4.39
#